data_AF-A0A2V5WWN6-F1
#
_entry.id   AF-A0A2V5WWN6-F1
#
_cell.length_a   1.000
_cell.length_b   1.000
_cell.length_c   1.000
_cell.angle_alpha   90.00
_cell.angle_beta   90.00
_cell.angle_gamma   90.00
#
_symmetry.space_group_name_H-M   'P 1'
#
loop_
_entity.id
_entity.type
_entity.pdbx_description
1 polymer ?
#
loop_
_entity_poly.entity_id
_entity_poly.type
_entity_poly.pdbx_seq_one_letter_code
_entity_poly.pdbx_strand_id
1 'polypeptide(L)'
;MKKILLVVSGMLVGAFGYAQGTVNFNTRVIPDVDVKVFDVDGTTPLAGTGFTAQLFGGPQGTATNSLAPIVPTAAFRTGAGAGYIVPTGNVPVAGVLENGTATLQLRVWDNMGGTITSYAQAVTSNAKHGASNAFDLGPLGGTLTTPPNLKGLLTFNLVVPEPSTIALGILGAAALLLRRRK
;
A
#
# COMPACT_ATOMS: atom_id res chain seq x y z
N MET A 1 34.68 -33.29 29.89
CA MET A 1 35.41 -32.41 28.94
C MET A 1 34.91 -32.70 27.54
N LYS A 2 34.22 -31.73 26.93
CA LYS A 2 34.26 -31.30 25.51
C LYS A 2 34.42 -32.44 24.47
N LYS A 3 33.52 -32.60 23.49
CA LYS A 3 33.39 -31.68 22.36
C LYS A 3 32.04 -31.84 21.64
N ILE A 4 31.46 -30.68 21.34
CA ILE A 4 30.27 -30.36 20.57
C ILE A 4 30.45 -30.79 19.11
N LEU A 5 29.42 -31.40 18.50
CA LEU A 5 29.29 -31.46 17.04
C LEU A 5 28.27 -30.42 16.59
N LEU A 6 28.75 -29.53 15.74
CA LEU A 6 28.11 -28.31 15.24
C LEU A 6 27.22 -28.66 14.04
N VAL A 7 25.93 -28.31 14.08
CA VAL A 7 25.04 -28.34 12.92
C VAL A 7 25.26 -27.05 12.12
N VAL A 8 25.83 -27.17 10.93
CA VAL A 8 25.96 -26.04 9.98
C VAL A 8 24.70 -26.01 9.12
N SER A 9 23.69 -25.24 9.54
CA SER A 9 22.65 -24.76 8.63
C SER A 9 23.21 -23.57 7.87
N GLY A 10 23.74 -23.83 6.68
CA GLY A 10 24.10 -22.79 5.72
C GLY A 10 22.85 -22.18 5.09
N MET A 11 22.21 -21.24 5.77
CA MET A 11 21.34 -20.26 5.10
C MET A 11 22.24 -19.32 4.30
N LEU A 12 22.55 -19.70 3.06
CA LEU A 12 22.96 -18.74 2.03
C LEU A 12 21.75 -17.88 1.70
N VAL A 13 21.49 -16.85 2.49
CA VAL A 13 20.84 -15.66 1.96
C VAL A 13 21.95 -14.87 1.31
N GLY A 14 22.15 -15.10 0.01
CA GLY A 14 22.96 -14.22 -0.81
C GLY A 14 22.37 -12.82 -0.70
N ALA A 15 22.94 -12.00 0.17
CA ALA A 15 22.75 -10.57 0.14
C ALA A 15 23.42 -10.10 -1.15
N PHE A 16 22.70 -10.24 -2.25
CA PHE A 16 23.08 -9.53 -3.43
C PHE A 16 22.90 -8.05 -3.13
N GLY A 17 24.00 -7.38 -2.81
CA GLY A 17 24.11 -5.92 -2.84
C GLY A 17 24.02 -5.42 -4.27
N TYR A 18 22.94 -5.77 -4.98
CA TYR A 18 22.67 -5.22 -6.28
C TYR A 18 22.18 -3.78 -6.11
N ALA A 19 22.53 -2.92 -7.06
CA ALA A 19 21.89 -1.64 -7.28
C ALA A 19 20.38 -1.88 -7.44
N GLN A 20 19.66 -1.80 -6.33
CA GLN A 20 18.24 -2.07 -6.29
C GLN A 20 17.54 -0.97 -7.06
N GLY A 21 16.59 -1.36 -7.90
CA GLY A 21 15.76 -0.43 -8.64
C GLY A 21 14.96 0.43 -7.66
N THR A 22 14.97 1.73 -7.86
CA THR A 22 14.23 2.69 -7.06
C THR A 22 13.19 3.42 -7.90
N VAL A 23 12.16 3.93 -7.22
CA VAL A 23 11.10 4.75 -7.81
C VAL A 23 10.92 6.02 -6.98
N ASN A 24 10.52 7.12 -7.61
CA ASN A 24 10.17 8.34 -6.89
C ASN A 24 8.78 8.19 -6.26
N PHE A 25 8.71 8.07 -4.92
CA PHE A 25 7.43 7.95 -4.23
C PHE A 25 6.76 9.31 -4.06
N ASN A 26 6.09 9.73 -5.13
CA ASN A 26 5.35 10.99 -5.19
C ASN A 26 4.12 10.83 -6.10
N THR A 27 2.94 11.26 -5.63
CA THR A 27 1.70 11.24 -6.40
C THR A 27 1.42 12.55 -7.16
N ARG A 28 2.33 13.53 -7.08
CA ARG A 28 2.25 14.79 -7.83
C ARG A 28 3.60 15.24 -8.36
N VAL A 29 3.84 15.00 -9.64
CA VAL A 29 4.97 15.48 -10.44
C VAL A 29 4.43 15.89 -11.81
N ILE A 30 4.17 17.18 -12.04
CA ILE A 30 3.59 17.66 -13.30
C ILE A 30 4.68 17.72 -14.37
N PRO A 31 4.44 17.22 -15.60
CA PRO A 31 3.16 16.69 -16.12
C PRO A 31 2.96 15.17 -15.97
N ASP A 32 3.94 14.45 -15.43
CA ASP A 32 3.99 12.97 -15.46
C ASP A 32 2.92 12.27 -14.60
N VAL A 33 2.65 12.81 -13.40
CA VAL A 33 1.78 12.19 -12.39
C VAL A 33 0.99 13.29 -11.68
N ASP A 34 -0.33 13.20 -11.72
CA ASP A 34 -1.23 14.05 -10.94
C ASP A 34 -2.39 13.22 -10.37
N VAL A 35 -2.11 12.50 -9.28
CA VAL A 35 -3.02 11.52 -8.70
C VAL A 35 -3.44 11.90 -7.29
N LYS A 36 -4.72 12.22 -7.13
CA LYS A 36 -5.36 12.40 -5.81
C LYS A 36 -5.94 11.08 -5.32
N VAL A 37 -5.98 10.93 -4.00
CA VAL A 37 -6.74 9.88 -3.32
C VAL A 37 -7.88 10.53 -2.53
N PHE A 38 -9.06 9.93 -2.62
CA PHE A 38 -10.28 10.43 -2.00
C PHE A 38 -10.74 9.51 -0.85
N ASP A 39 -11.51 10.07 0.07
CA ASP A 39 -12.22 9.31 1.11
C ASP A 39 -13.37 8.51 0.48
N VAL A 40 -14.11 7.80 1.31
CA VAL A 40 -15.18 6.86 0.95
C VAL A 40 -16.34 7.48 0.17
N ASP A 41 -16.46 8.81 0.20
CA ASP A 41 -17.44 9.57 -0.57
C ASP A 41 -17.01 9.83 -2.03
N GLY A 42 -15.77 9.47 -2.39
CA GLY A 42 -15.21 9.66 -3.72
C GLY A 42 -14.95 11.13 -4.11
N THR A 43 -15.12 12.08 -3.20
CA THR A 43 -15.03 13.52 -3.49
C THR A 43 -14.18 14.29 -2.50
N THR A 44 -14.12 13.87 -1.24
CA THR A 44 -13.28 14.49 -0.21
C THR A 44 -11.84 14.01 -0.35
N PRO A 45 -10.87 14.88 -0.69
CA PRO A 45 -9.48 14.46 -0.80
C PRO A 45 -8.89 14.16 0.59
N LEU A 46 -8.11 13.09 0.70
CA LEU A 46 -7.47 12.70 1.96
C LEU A 46 -6.45 13.75 2.42
N ALA A 47 -6.39 14.04 3.72
CA ALA A 47 -5.52 15.07 4.24
C ALA A 47 -4.87 14.68 5.57
N GLY A 48 -3.63 15.14 5.77
CA GLY A 48 -2.92 15.03 7.04
C GLY A 48 -2.44 13.61 7.38
N THR A 49 -2.27 13.36 8.68
CA THR A 49 -1.59 12.18 9.23
C THR A 49 -2.53 11.07 9.70
N GLY A 50 -3.86 11.24 9.57
CA GLY A 50 -4.84 10.20 9.90
C GLY A 50 -4.87 9.05 8.90
N PHE A 51 -4.27 9.24 7.72
CA PHE A 51 -4.17 8.23 6.69
C PHE A 51 -2.71 7.92 6.38
N THR A 52 -2.44 6.65 6.12
CA THR A 52 -1.11 6.18 5.71
C THR A 52 -1.19 5.65 4.29
N ALA A 53 -0.29 6.13 3.44
CA ALA A 53 -0.06 5.65 2.09
C ALA A 53 1.23 4.82 2.05
N GLN A 54 1.17 3.63 1.48
CA GLN A 54 2.33 2.77 1.32
C GLN A 54 2.35 2.18 -0.08
N LEU A 55 3.53 2.22 -0.70
CA LEU A 55 3.75 1.55 -1.96
C LEU A 55 4.00 0.06 -1.70
N PHE A 56 3.40 -0.79 -2.51
CA PHE A 56 3.65 -2.22 -2.55
C PHE A 56 4.25 -2.55 -3.90
N GLY A 57 5.25 -3.43 -3.94
CA GLY A 57 5.96 -3.74 -5.16
C GLY A 57 6.65 -5.09 -5.19
N GLY A 58 7.01 -5.51 -6.39
CA GLY A 58 7.81 -6.71 -6.66
C GLY A 58 8.23 -6.76 -8.13
N PRO A 59 8.95 -7.82 -8.54
CA PRO A 59 9.28 -8.06 -9.94
C PRO A 59 8.05 -8.00 -10.84
N GLN A 60 8.24 -7.61 -12.11
CA GLN A 60 7.16 -7.56 -13.10
C GLN A 60 6.36 -8.88 -13.11
N GLY A 61 5.04 -8.78 -13.09
CA GLY A 61 4.12 -9.92 -13.06
C GLY A 61 3.85 -10.49 -11.67
N THR A 62 4.41 -9.90 -10.60
CA THR A 62 4.06 -10.29 -9.23
C THR A 62 2.57 -10.07 -8.97
N ALA A 63 1.87 -11.11 -8.53
CA ALA A 63 0.45 -11.02 -8.21
C ALA A 63 0.20 -9.97 -7.12
N THR A 64 -0.92 -9.25 -7.20
CA THR A 64 -1.26 -8.15 -6.27
C THR A 64 -1.26 -8.59 -4.81
N ASN A 65 -1.75 -9.79 -4.50
CA ASN A 65 -1.73 -10.34 -3.14
C ASN A 65 -0.33 -10.71 -2.62
N SER A 66 0.67 -10.78 -3.51
CA SER A 66 2.05 -11.18 -3.22
C SER A 66 3.04 -10.02 -3.28
N LEU A 67 2.58 -8.80 -3.59
CA LEU A 67 3.42 -7.61 -3.57
C LEU A 67 3.93 -7.34 -2.15
N ALA A 68 5.21 -7.02 -2.03
CA ALA A 68 5.84 -6.72 -0.76
C ALA A 68 5.63 -5.25 -0.36
N PRO A 69 5.42 -4.95 0.93
CA PRO A 69 5.35 -3.57 1.41
C PRO A 69 6.71 -2.88 1.25
N ILE A 70 6.71 -1.66 0.70
CA ILE A 70 7.90 -0.81 0.56
C ILE A 70 7.87 0.25 1.66
N VAL A 71 9.05 0.60 2.16
CA VAL A 71 9.25 1.65 3.16
C VAL A 71 10.14 2.77 2.59
N PRO A 72 10.00 4.02 3.06
CA PRO A 72 9.05 4.52 4.07
C PRO A 72 7.60 4.66 3.57
N THR A 73 6.64 4.72 4.50
CA THR A 73 5.26 5.13 4.24
C THR A 73 5.13 6.65 4.16
N ALA A 74 4.08 7.15 3.54
CA ALA A 74 3.80 8.59 3.39
C ALA A 74 2.47 8.98 4.04
N ALA A 75 2.43 10.20 4.59
CA ALA A 75 1.20 10.87 4.99
C ALA A 75 0.64 11.72 3.83
N PHE A 76 -0.53 12.34 4.01
CA PHE A 76 -1.12 13.24 3.01
C PHE A 76 -0.81 14.70 3.32
N ARG A 77 -0.67 15.49 2.24
CA ARG A 77 -0.61 16.95 2.34
C ARG A 77 -1.93 17.51 2.88
N THR A 78 -1.93 18.79 3.24
CA THR A 78 -3.10 19.51 3.76
C THR A 78 -3.47 20.69 2.85
N GLY A 79 -4.63 21.32 3.10
CA GLY A 79 -5.10 22.48 2.35
C GLY A 79 -5.28 22.20 0.86
N ALA A 80 -4.79 23.10 0.00
CA ALA A 80 -4.87 22.95 -1.45
C ALA A 80 -4.14 21.71 -2.00
N GLY A 81 -3.23 21.13 -1.21
CA GLY A 81 -2.50 19.91 -1.55
C GLY A 81 -3.21 18.61 -1.14
N ALA A 82 -4.38 18.67 -0.51
CA ALA A 82 -5.10 17.47 -0.08
C ALA A 82 -5.32 16.48 -1.24
N GLY A 83 -5.23 15.20 -0.92
CA GLY A 83 -5.31 14.07 -1.85
C GLY A 83 -3.95 13.62 -2.36
N TYR A 84 -2.91 14.46 -2.27
CA TYR A 84 -1.54 14.09 -2.62
C TYR A 84 -0.74 13.68 -1.40
N ILE A 85 0.18 12.74 -1.58
CA ILE A 85 1.09 12.35 -0.52
C ILE A 85 2.16 13.42 -0.29
N VAL A 86 2.68 13.47 0.94
CA VAL A 86 3.95 14.12 1.24
C VAL A 86 5.05 13.24 0.64
N PRO A 87 5.83 13.73 -0.35
CA PRO A 87 6.85 12.91 -0.99
C PRO A 87 7.90 12.46 0.03
N THR A 88 8.24 11.16 0.01
CA THR A 88 9.27 10.59 0.90
C THR A 88 10.61 10.38 0.19
N GLY A 89 10.67 10.71 -1.10
CA GLY A 89 11.86 10.56 -1.94
C GLY A 89 11.87 9.23 -2.69
N ASN A 90 13.07 8.73 -2.97
CA ASN A 90 13.27 7.52 -3.75
C ASN A 90 13.16 6.28 -2.87
N VAL A 91 12.33 5.33 -3.26
CA VAL A 91 12.08 4.10 -2.50
C VAL A 91 12.55 2.88 -3.29
N PRO A 92 13.25 1.93 -2.66
CA PRO A 92 13.78 0.76 -3.33
C PRO A 92 12.72 -0.34 -3.48
N VAL A 93 12.68 -1.01 -4.62
CA VAL A 93 11.73 -2.11 -4.91
C VAL A 93 12.44 -3.45 -4.77
N ALA A 94 12.02 -4.27 -3.80
CA ALA A 94 12.69 -5.54 -3.50
C ALA A 94 12.61 -6.51 -4.69
N GLY A 95 13.76 -7.13 -5.02
CA GLY A 95 13.85 -8.11 -6.10
C GLY A 95 13.91 -7.53 -7.51
N VAL A 96 13.98 -6.20 -7.67
CA VAL A 96 14.12 -5.54 -8.97
C VAL A 96 15.41 -4.73 -8.99
N LEU A 97 16.18 -4.90 -10.07
CA LEU A 97 17.42 -4.16 -10.27
C LEU A 97 17.17 -2.81 -10.92
N GLU A 98 18.15 -1.92 -10.84
CA GLU A 98 18.22 -0.74 -11.71
C GLU A 98 18.05 -1.15 -13.18
N ASN A 99 17.30 -0.35 -13.95
CA ASN A 99 16.82 -0.64 -15.29
C ASN A 99 15.82 -1.80 -15.45
N GLY A 100 15.46 -2.48 -14.35
CA GLY A 100 14.41 -3.50 -14.35
C GLY A 100 13.00 -2.89 -14.40
N THR A 101 11.99 -3.77 -14.50
CA THR A 101 10.57 -3.41 -14.43
C THR A 101 9.95 -4.04 -13.18
N ALA A 102 9.15 -3.26 -12.46
CA ALA A 102 8.41 -3.70 -11.27
C ALA A 102 6.91 -3.58 -11.47
N THR A 103 6.15 -4.47 -10.85
CA THR A 103 4.71 -4.27 -10.65
C THR A 103 4.50 -3.54 -9.33
N LEU A 104 3.76 -2.44 -9.34
CA LEU A 104 3.54 -1.56 -8.19
C LEU A 104 2.05 -1.37 -7.92
N GLN A 105 1.71 -1.11 -6.66
CA GLN A 105 0.37 -0.74 -6.23
C GLN A 105 0.46 0.20 -5.02
N LEU A 106 -0.27 1.32 -5.06
CA LEU A 106 -0.41 2.21 -3.91
C LEU A 106 -1.56 1.70 -3.04
N ARG A 107 -1.30 1.50 -1.74
CA ARG A 107 -2.31 1.12 -0.76
C ARG A 107 -2.42 2.20 0.30
N VAL A 108 -3.64 2.54 0.67
CA VAL A 108 -3.94 3.60 1.64
C VAL A 108 -4.92 3.07 2.67
N TRP A 109 -4.74 3.45 3.93
CA TRP A 109 -5.66 3.12 5.01
C TRP A 109 -5.73 4.23 6.05
N ASP A 110 -6.84 4.26 6.78
CA ASP A 110 -6.99 5.00 8.03
C ASP A 110 -6.16 4.32 9.12
N ASN A 111 -5.17 5.03 9.66
CA ASN A 111 -4.26 4.48 10.65
C ASN A 111 -4.80 4.53 12.09
N MET A 112 -6.01 5.07 12.29
CA MET A 112 -6.64 5.23 13.60
C MET A 112 -5.70 5.85 14.63
N GLY A 113 -5.07 6.96 14.26
CA GLY A 113 -4.12 7.67 15.13
C GLY A 113 -2.79 6.94 15.34
N GLY A 114 -2.41 6.05 14.43
CA GLY A 114 -1.17 5.26 14.49
C GLY A 114 -1.32 3.87 15.11
N THR A 115 -2.55 3.48 15.50
CA THR A 115 -2.84 2.14 16.02
C THR A 115 -2.70 1.06 14.94
N ILE A 116 -3.03 1.40 13.69
CA ILE A 116 -2.95 0.48 12.54
C ILE A 116 -1.70 0.81 11.74
N THR A 117 -0.72 -0.09 11.78
CA THR A 117 0.61 0.13 11.18
C THR A 117 0.80 -0.60 9.85
N SER A 118 -0.20 -1.36 9.40
CA SER A 118 -0.12 -2.11 8.14
C SER A 118 -1.47 -2.21 7.44
N TYR A 119 -1.42 -2.32 6.12
CA TYR A 119 -2.63 -2.52 5.30
C TYR A 119 -3.42 -3.78 5.70
N ALA A 120 -2.74 -4.88 6.03
CA ALA A 120 -3.41 -6.11 6.46
C ALA A 120 -4.17 -5.93 7.79
N GLN A 121 -3.63 -5.14 8.71
CA GLN A 121 -4.34 -4.77 9.94
C GLN A 121 -5.54 -3.87 9.66
N ALA A 122 -5.44 -2.95 8.70
CA ALA A 122 -6.56 -2.10 8.31
C ALA A 122 -7.75 -2.92 7.78
N VAL A 123 -7.46 -3.90 6.92
CA VAL A 123 -8.46 -4.82 6.36
C VAL A 123 -9.15 -5.64 7.46
N THR A 124 -8.39 -6.12 8.44
CA THR A 124 -8.94 -6.95 9.54
C THR A 124 -9.65 -6.15 10.62
N SER A 125 -9.27 -4.88 10.82
CA SER A 125 -9.85 -3.99 11.84
C SER A 125 -11.06 -3.20 11.33
N ASN A 126 -11.54 -3.49 10.12
CA ASN A 126 -12.59 -2.74 9.44
C ASN A 126 -12.33 -1.24 9.30
N ALA A 127 -11.05 -0.83 9.28
CA ALA A 127 -10.69 0.55 9.01
C ALA A 127 -10.92 0.88 7.53
N LYS A 128 -11.14 2.16 7.23
CA LYS A 128 -11.22 2.62 5.83
C LYS A 128 -9.91 2.28 5.13
N HIS A 129 -9.98 1.61 4.00
CA HIS A 129 -8.80 1.23 3.24
C HIS A 129 -9.09 1.24 1.74
N GLY A 130 -8.05 1.31 0.92
CA GLY A 130 -8.18 1.31 -0.53
C GLY A 130 -6.86 0.99 -1.19
N ALA A 131 -6.93 0.46 -2.41
CA ALA A 131 -5.76 0.14 -3.21
C ALA A 131 -5.97 0.67 -4.64
N SER A 132 -4.91 1.18 -5.24
CA SER A 132 -4.90 1.58 -6.65
C SER A 132 -4.96 0.37 -7.58
N ASN A 133 -5.04 0.64 -8.88
CA ASN A 133 -4.68 -0.34 -9.89
C ASN A 133 -3.24 -0.85 -9.65
N ALA A 134 -2.99 -2.10 -10.00
CA ALA A 134 -1.64 -2.58 -10.20
C ALA A 134 -1.14 -2.09 -11.56
N PHE A 135 0.11 -1.65 -11.63
CA PHE A 135 0.73 -1.16 -12.85
C PHE A 135 2.20 -1.55 -12.90
N ASP A 136 2.69 -1.81 -14.11
CA ASP A 136 4.10 -2.05 -14.35
C ASP A 136 4.82 -0.72 -14.57
N LEU A 137 5.97 -0.57 -13.92
CA LEU A 137 6.82 0.60 -14.04
C LEU A 137 8.27 0.17 -14.29
N GLY A 138 8.85 0.68 -15.36
CA GLY A 138 10.22 0.47 -15.76
C GLY A 138 10.63 1.45 -16.87
N PRO A 139 11.93 1.68 -17.10
CA PRO A 139 13.05 1.18 -16.30
C PRO A 139 13.09 1.85 -14.91
N LEU A 140 13.34 1.06 -13.85
CA LEU A 140 13.57 1.58 -12.51
C LEU A 140 14.91 2.32 -12.46
N GLY A 141 15.00 3.35 -11.62
CA GLY A 141 16.24 4.10 -11.43
C GLY A 141 17.14 3.50 -10.37
N GLY A 142 18.22 4.19 -10.01
CA GLY A 142 19.16 3.72 -9.01
C GLY A 142 20.35 4.64 -8.85
N THR A 143 21.55 4.07 -8.90
CA THR A 143 22.79 4.83 -8.68
C THR A 143 23.19 5.62 -9.93
N LEU A 144 22.87 5.09 -11.11
CA LEU A 144 23.32 5.64 -12.40
C LEU A 144 22.19 6.35 -13.15
N THR A 145 20.95 6.09 -12.77
CA THR A 145 19.75 6.54 -13.47
C THR A 145 18.74 7.16 -12.51
N THR A 146 18.10 8.24 -12.96
CA THR A 146 17.08 8.94 -12.18
C THR A 146 15.86 8.05 -11.97
N PRO A 147 15.38 7.86 -10.72
CA PRO A 147 14.21 7.04 -10.46
C PRO A 147 12.94 7.58 -11.14
N PRO A 148 12.16 6.73 -11.82
CA PRO A 148 10.97 7.15 -12.52
C PRO A 148 9.89 7.60 -11.54
N ASN A 149 9.03 8.51 -12.01
CA ASN A 149 7.78 8.85 -11.34
C ASN A 149 6.78 7.70 -11.48
N LEU A 150 5.74 7.65 -10.62
CA LEU A 150 4.70 6.61 -10.61
C LEU A 150 3.73 6.71 -11.80
N LYS A 151 4.26 6.70 -13.02
CA LYS A 151 3.49 6.76 -14.27
C LYS A 151 2.65 5.48 -14.40
N GLY A 152 1.35 5.64 -14.58
CA GLY A 152 0.38 4.53 -14.61
C GLY A 152 -0.41 4.34 -13.31
N LEU A 153 -0.05 5.05 -12.25
CA LEU A 153 -0.90 5.18 -11.07
C LEU A 153 -2.19 5.94 -11.43
N LEU A 154 -3.34 5.39 -11.08
CA LEU A 154 -4.65 6.03 -11.27
C LEU A 154 -5.24 6.51 -9.94
N THR A 155 -6.14 7.50 -10.04
CA THR A 155 -6.94 7.98 -8.92
C THR A 155 -7.86 6.88 -8.39
N PHE A 156 -8.09 6.88 -7.08
CA PHE A 156 -9.03 5.96 -6.42
C PHE A 156 -9.53 6.57 -5.10
N ASN A 157 -10.55 5.93 -4.54
CA ASN A 157 -11.14 6.28 -3.26
C ASN A 157 -11.00 5.15 -2.24
N LEU A 158 -11.04 5.49 -0.95
CA LEU A 158 -11.16 4.50 0.11
C LEU A 158 -12.51 3.78 0.04
N VAL A 159 -12.56 2.58 0.61
CA VAL A 159 -13.78 1.82 0.86
C VAL A 159 -13.92 1.57 2.36
N VAL A 160 -15.16 1.56 2.85
CA VAL A 160 -15.48 0.99 4.17
C VAL A 160 -15.84 -0.47 3.92
N PRO A 161 -15.23 -1.42 4.64
CA PRO A 161 -15.71 -2.79 4.57
C PRO A 161 -17.19 -2.85 4.97
N GLU A 162 -18.03 -3.43 4.11
CA GLU A 162 -19.47 -3.47 4.32
C GLU A 162 -19.79 -4.11 5.69
N PRO A 163 -20.68 -3.50 6.51
CA PRO A 163 -21.14 -4.16 7.72
C PRO A 163 -21.80 -5.47 7.30
N SER A 164 -21.36 -6.60 7.86
CA SER A 164 -21.74 -7.94 7.38
C SER A 164 -23.24 -8.02 7.13
N THR A 165 -23.67 -8.10 5.87
CA THR A 165 -25.08 -8.20 5.46
C THR A 165 -25.79 -9.36 6.16
N ILE A 166 -25.04 -10.39 6.54
CA ILE A 166 -25.50 -11.52 7.37
C ILE A 166 -25.94 -11.05 8.77
N ALA A 167 -25.18 -10.19 9.43
CA ALA A 167 -25.54 -9.65 10.75
C ALA A 167 -26.81 -8.80 10.67
N LEU A 168 -26.95 -7.98 9.63
CA LEU A 168 -28.18 -7.23 9.35
C LEU A 168 -29.35 -8.16 9.00
N GLY A 169 -29.11 -9.22 8.24
CA GLY A 169 -30.10 -10.24 7.91
C GLY A 169 -30.60 -11.00 9.14
N ILE A 170 -29.69 -11.40 10.04
CA ILE A 170 -30.02 -12.05 11.31
C ILE A 170 -30.77 -11.07 12.23
N LEU A 171 -30.34 -9.82 12.32
CA LEU A 171 -31.03 -8.80 13.11
C LEU A 171 -32.44 -8.53 12.57
N GLY A 172 -32.59 -8.41 11.25
CA GLY A 172 -33.88 -8.28 10.59
C GLY A 172 -34.79 -9.49 10.82
N ALA A 173 -34.25 -10.71 10.72
CA ALA A 173 -34.98 -11.94 11.02
C ALA A 173 -35.39 -12.03 12.50
N ALA A 174 -34.51 -11.63 13.43
CA ALA A 174 -34.80 -11.59 14.86
C ALA A 174 -35.91 -10.57 15.17
N ALA A 175 -35.86 -9.38 14.59
CA ALA A 175 -36.91 -8.36 14.73
C ALA A 175 -38.26 -8.84 14.19
N LEU A 176 -38.27 -9.54 13.04
CA LEU A 176 -39.48 -10.13 12.46
C LEU A 176 -40.07 -11.22 13.37
N LEU A 177 -39.24 -12.12 13.90
CA LEU A 177 -39.68 -13.20 14.78
C LEU A 177 -40.21 -12.66 16.11
N LEU A 178 -39.62 -11.60 16.67
CA LEU A 178 -40.12 -10.94 17.86
C LEU A 178 -41.46 -10.23 17.60
N ARG A 179 -41.65 -9.63 16.42
CA ARG A 179 -42.93 -9.03 16.03
C ARG A 179 -44.05 -10.06 15.85
N ARG A 180 -43.75 -11.28 15.41
CA ARG A 180 -44.75 -12.37 15.28
C ARG A 180 -45.20 -12.96 16.62
N ARG A 181 -44.50 -12.65 17.72
CA ARG A 181 -44.82 -13.14 19.07
C ARG A 181 -45.63 -12.13 19.91
N LYS A 182 -45.97 -10.97 19.34
CA LYS A 182 -47.00 -10.06 19.82
C LYS A 182 -48.24 -10.21 18.96
#